data_AF-A0A350IGV2-F1
#
_entry.id   AF-A0A350IGV2-F1
#
_cell.length_a   1.000
_cell.length_b   1.000
_cell.length_c   1.000
_cell.angle_alpha   90.00
_cell.angle_beta   90.00
_cell.angle_gamma   90.00
#
_symmetry.space_group_name_H-M   'P 1'
#
loop_
_entity.id
_entity.type
_entity.pdbx_description
1 polymer ?
#
loop_
_entity_poly.entity_id
_entity_poly.type
_entity_poly.pdbx_seq_one_letter_code
_entity_poly.pdbx_strand_id
1 'polypeptide(L)'
;MKNKEFKVLLMDINKNTYEEYDILPYFRREWKIRPFGRDEKYKKIPVTTKSQLREWVDAFAKYQFWSRCEYEFLMAQWPFCTRKINDDIRHYVKVNPDANNEKDDIQLCNIIIKDMVKIDAYEQIRMNIDVIVDILYEEFLTK
;
A
#
# COMPACT_ATOMS: atom_id res chain seq x y z
N MET A 1 -23.81 15.88 5.85
CA MET A 1 -22.35 15.80 5.63
C MET A 1 -22.11 15.36 4.20
N LYS A 2 -21.19 15.99 3.46
CA LYS A 2 -20.71 15.40 2.19
C LYS A 2 -20.18 13.99 2.51
N ASN A 3 -20.47 13.02 1.65
CA ASN A 3 -19.81 11.72 1.74
C ASN A 3 -18.31 11.97 1.58
N LYS A 4 -17.53 11.72 2.63
CA LYS A 4 -16.07 11.75 2.55
C LYS A 4 -15.63 10.64 1.59
N GLU A 5 -14.53 10.87 0.89
CA GLU A 5 -13.89 9.92 -0.03
C GLU A 5 -12.43 9.77 0.41
N PHE A 6 -11.87 8.57 0.22
CA PHE A 6 -10.44 8.34 0.34
C PHE A 6 -9.99 7.51 -0.85
N LYS A 7 -9.21 8.14 -1.74
CA LYS A 7 -8.83 7.54 -3.01
C LYS A 7 -7.43 6.95 -2.94
N VAL A 8 -7.28 5.77 -3.53
CA VAL A 8 -5.98 5.13 -3.80
C VAL A 8 -5.80 5.00 -5.31
N LEU A 9 -4.55 4.91 -5.76
CA LEU A 9 -4.24 4.61 -7.15
C LEU A 9 -4.27 3.11 -7.37
N LEU A 10 -5.02 2.68 -8.38
CA LEU A 10 -5.04 1.32 -8.91
C LEU A 10 -4.59 1.34 -10.36
N MET A 11 -3.86 0.32 -10.82
CA MET A 11 -3.58 0.14 -12.25
C MET A 11 -4.68 -0.71 -12.87
N ASP A 12 -5.29 -0.25 -13.96
CA ASP A 12 -6.15 -1.07 -14.82
C ASP A 12 -5.27 -1.77 -15.86
N ILE A 13 -5.08 -3.10 -15.78
CA ILE A 13 -4.30 -3.87 -16.79
C ILE A 13 -4.86 -3.70 -18.18
N ASN A 14 -6.19 -3.73 -18.29
CA ASN A 14 -6.84 -3.79 -19.59
C ASN A 14 -6.60 -2.51 -20.37
N LYS A 15 -6.45 -1.39 -19.66
CA LYS A 15 -6.15 -0.07 -20.22
C LYS A 15 -4.67 0.30 -20.11
N ASN A 16 -3.91 -0.41 -19.28
CA ASN A 16 -2.54 -0.06 -18.87
C ASN A 16 -2.44 1.38 -18.35
N THR A 17 -3.41 1.79 -17.51
CA THR A 17 -3.51 3.15 -16.96
C THR A 17 -3.83 3.14 -15.48
N TYR A 18 -3.37 4.16 -14.75
CA TYR A 18 -3.75 4.36 -13.35
C TYR A 18 -5.13 5.03 -13.24
N GLU A 19 -5.95 4.52 -12.35
CA GLU A 19 -7.28 5.01 -12.02
C GLU A 19 -7.39 5.30 -10.51
N GLU A 20 -8.16 6.33 -10.16
CA GLU A 20 -8.48 6.62 -8.77
C GLU A 20 -9.62 5.73 -8.28
N TYR A 21 -9.43 5.07 -7.14
CA TYR A 21 -10.44 4.22 -6.53
C TYR A 21 -10.76 4.67 -5.09
N ASP A 22 -12.02 5.04 -4.83
CA ASP A 22 -12.48 5.36 -3.47
C ASP A 22 -12.72 4.08 -2.65
N ILE A 23 -11.98 3.93 -1.55
CA ILE A 23 -12.02 2.75 -0.69
C ILE A 23 -13.13 2.81 0.37
N LEU A 24 -13.67 3.99 0.69
CA LEU A 24 -14.62 4.14 1.79
C LEU A 24 -15.95 3.39 1.57
N PRO A 25 -16.52 3.32 0.35
CA PRO A 25 -17.70 2.50 0.08
C PRO A 25 -17.54 1.03 0.46
N TYR A 26 -16.34 0.47 0.29
CA TYR A 26 -16.03 -0.90 0.72
C TYR A 26 -16.20 -1.04 2.24
N PHE A 27 -15.51 -0.22 3.03
CA PHE A 27 -15.60 -0.29 4.50
C PHE A 27 -17.01 -0.01 5.02
N ARG A 28 -17.74 0.95 4.43
CA ARG A 28 -19.14 1.24 4.78
C ARG A 28 -20.05 0.03 4.55
N ARG A 29 -19.83 -0.72 3.47
CA ARG A 29 -20.59 -1.96 3.19
C ARG A 29 -20.23 -3.05 4.19
N GLU A 30 -18.95 -3.28 4.41
CA GLU A 30 -18.49 -4.33 5.33
C GLU A 30 -18.90 -4.05 6.78
N TRP A 31 -18.91 -2.79 7.21
CA TRP A 31 -19.38 -2.39 8.54
C TRP A 31 -20.83 -2.75 8.79
N LYS A 32 -21.71 -2.60 7.78
CA LYS A 32 -23.13 -3.00 7.89
C LYS A 32 -23.32 -4.50 8.09
N ILE A 33 -22.37 -5.31 7.63
CA ILE A 33 -22.45 -6.78 7.66
C ILE A 33 -21.69 -7.34 8.88
N ARG A 34 -20.54 -6.76 9.20
CA ARG A 34 -19.55 -7.33 10.14
C ARG A 34 -18.88 -6.24 11.01
N PRO A 35 -19.62 -5.52 11.87
CA PRO A 35 -19.05 -4.54 12.79
C PRO A 35 -18.35 -5.19 14.00
N PHE A 36 -17.65 -6.31 13.77
CA PHE A 36 -17.06 -7.14 14.81
C PHE A 36 -15.55 -7.29 14.60
N GLY A 37 -14.78 -6.99 15.64
CA GLY A 37 -13.38 -7.35 15.77
C GLY A 37 -13.22 -8.72 16.42
N ARG A 38 -12.00 -9.00 16.91
CA ARG A 38 -11.70 -10.20 17.70
C ARG A 38 -11.07 -9.80 19.01
N ASP A 39 -11.43 -10.49 20.10
CA ASP A 39 -10.68 -10.39 21.36
C ASP A 39 -9.39 -11.25 21.31
N GLU A 40 -8.60 -11.23 22.37
CA GLU A 40 -7.38 -12.04 22.53
C GLU A 40 -7.63 -13.56 22.38
N LYS A 41 -8.88 -14.01 22.58
CA LYS A 41 -9.32 -15.40 22.46
C LYS A 41 -10.00 -15.68 21.12
N TYR A 42 -9.86 -14.78 20.15
CA TYR A 42 -10.47 -14.83 18.82
C TYR A 42 -12.01 -14.85 18.80
N LYS A 43 -12.66 -14.47 19.89
CA LYS A 43 -14.12 -14.33 19.93
C LYS A 43 -14.53 -13.04 19.23
N LYS A 44 -15.63 -13.11 18.47
CA LYS A 44 -16.21 -11.93 17.83
C LYS A 44 -16.74 -10.99 18.90
N ILE A 45 -16.24 -9.76 18.89
CA ILE A 45 -16.69 -8.68 19.77
C ILE A 45 -17.05 -7.46 18.94
N PRO A 46 -18.08 -6.68 19.30
CA PRO A 46 -18.37 -5.42 18.64
C PRO A 46 -17.17 -4.48 18.68
N VAL A 47 -16.87 -3.82 17.57
CA VAL A 47 -15.87 -2.75 17.53
C VAL A 47 -16.47 -1.52 18.20
N THR A 48 -15.85 -1.05 19.29
CA THR A 48 -16.34 0.09 20.08
C THR A 48 -15.30 1.17 20.26
N THR A 49 -14.02 0.82 20.16
CA THR A 49 -12.90 1.76 20.35
C THR A 49 -12.22 2.07 19.03
N LYS A 50 -11.55 3.22 18.97
CA LYS A 50 -10.74 3.62 17.82
C LYS A 50 -9.62 2.62 17.50
N SER A 51 -8.99 2.03 18.53
CA SER A 51 -7.96 1.00 18.36
C SER A 51 -8.52 -0.26 17.67
N GLN A 52 -9.67 -0.74 18.14
CA GLN A 52 -10.35 -1.88 17.51
C GLN A 52 -10.77 -1.56 16.08
N LEU A 53 -11.18 -0.31 15.81
CA LEU A 53 -11.54 0.11 14.45
C LEU A 53 -10.30 0.13 13.53
N ARG A 54 -9.15 0.55 14.03
CA ARG A 54 -7.87 0.48 13.28
C ARG A 54 -7.53 -0.95 12.89
N GLU A 55 -7.60 -1.88 13.84
CA GLU A 55 -7.36 -3.31 13.57
C GLU A 55 -8.38 -3.90 12.59
N TRP A 56 -9.64 -3.50 12.71
CA TRP A 56 -10.69 -3.90 11.78
C TRP A 56 -10.42 -3.37 10.36
N VAL A 57 -10.07 -2.10 10.21
CA VAL A 57 -9.73 -1.50 8.90
C VAL A 57 -8.53 -2.22 8.29
N ASP A 58 -7.46 -2.45 9.05
CA ASP A 58 -6.27 -3.15 8.56
C ASP A 58 -6.60 -4.56 8.06
N ALA A 59 -7.36 -5.34 8.85
CA ALA A 59 -7.72 -6.71 8.50
C ALA A 59 -8.57 -6.79 7.21
N PHE A 60 -9.57 -5.91 7.08
CA PHE A 60 -10.43 -5.87 5.90
C PHE A 60 -9.71 -5.29 4.68
N ALA A 61 -8.84 -4.29 4.88
CA ALA A 61 -8.01 -3.74 3.83
C ALA A 61 -7.06 -4.81 3.27
N LYS A 62 -6.40 -5.56 4.15
CA LYS A 62 -5.53 -6.67 3.76
C LYS A 62 -6.31 -7.73 2.97
N TYR A 63 -7.50 -8.11 3.46
CA TYR A 63 -8.32 -9.09 2.75
C TYR A 63 -8.70 -8.64 1.33
N GLN A 64 -9.16 -7.40 1.17
CA GLN A 64 -9.67 -6.90 -0.11
C GLN A 64 -8.59 -6.43 -1.07
N PHE A 65 -7.54 -5.76 -0.58
CA PHE A 65 -6.56 -5.05 -1.40
C PHE A 65 -5.20 -5.73 -1.44
N TRP A 66 -4.78 -6.45 -0.39
CA TRP A 66 -3.52 -7.20 -0.41
C TRP A 66 -3.69 -8.57 -1.09
N SER A 67 -4.74 -9.32 -0.76
CA SER A 67 -4.96 -10.67 -1.31
C SER A 67 -5.23 -10.70 -2.81
N ARG A 68 -5.54 -9.55 -3.43
CA ARG A 68 -5.70 -9.44 -4.87
C ARG A 68 -4.36 -9.37 -5.61
N CYS A 69 -3.24 -9.16 -4.90
CA CYS A 69 -1.85 -9.21 -5.41
C CYS A 69 -1.64 -8.59 -6.80
N GLU A 70 -2.42 -7.56 -7.10
CA GLU A 70 -2.46 -6.94 -8.40
C GLU A 70 -2.03 -5.48 -8.20
N TYR A 71 -0.92 -5.15 -8.86
CA TYR A 71 -0.39 -3.80 -9.12
C TYR A 71 0.60 -3.23 -8.11
N GLU A 72 1.79 -2.96 -8.64
CA GLU A 72 2.99 -2.56 -7.93
C GLU A 72 3.48 -1.26 -8.58
N PHE A 73 3.62 -0.18 -7.83
CA PHE A 73 4.56 0.87 -8.22
C PHE A 73 5.72 0.87 -7.24
N LEU A 74 6.92 1.05 -7.79
CA LEU A 74 8.13 1.13 -7.00
C LEU A 74 8.28 2.56 -6.51
N MET A 75 8.14 2.76 -5.21
CA MET A 75 8.48 4.02 -4.56
C MET A 75 9.94 3.99 -4.14
N ALA A 76 10.65 5.06 -4.45
CA ALA A 76 12.02 5.24 -4.01
C ALA A 76 12.14 6.48 -3.12
N GLN A 77 13.04 6.43 -2.15
CA GLN A 77 13.31 7.58 -1.29
C GLN A 77 13.87 8.74 -2.13
N TRP A 78 13.45 9.97 -1.85
CA TRP A 78 14.14 11.16 -2.32
C TRP A 78 15.17 11.62 -1.29
N PRO A 79 16.44 11.86 -1.65
CA PRO A 79 17.02 11.72 -2.98
C PRO A 79 17.26 10.25 -3.37
N PHE A 80 16.95 9.92 -4.62
CA PHE A 80 16.97 8.57 -5.16
C PHE A 80 18.38 7.95 -5.22
N CYS A 81 19.36 8.74 -5.64
CA CYS A 81 20.74 8.29 -5.74
C CYS A 81 21.44 8.43 -4.39
N THR A 82 21.18 7.49 -3.48
CA THR A 82 21.95 7.40 -2.25
C THR A 82 23.43 7.13 -2.57
N ARG A 83 24.33 7.53 -1.66
CA ARG A 83 25.77 7.28 -1.82
C ARG A 83 26.07 5.80 -2.09
N LYS A 84 25.32 4.91 -1.45
CA LYS A 84 25.39 3.46 -1.59
C LYS A 84 25.07 2.99 -3.03
N ILE A 85 23.95 3.42 -3.61
CA ILE A 85 23.57 3.07 -4.99
C ILE A 85 24.64 3.54 -5.98
N ASN A 86 25.17 4.76 -5.78
CA ASN A 86 26.25 5.28 -6.63
C ASN A 86 27.54 4.47 -6.51
N ASP A 87 27.89 4.03 -5.30
CA ASP A 87 29.08 3.21 -5.06
C ASP A 87 28.93 1.80 -5.67
N ASP A 88 27.73 1.20 -5.59
CA ASP A 88 27.41 -0.09 -6.23
C ASP A 88 27.46 0.00 -7.76
N ILE A 89 26.89 1.05 -8.36
CA ILE A 89 26.96 1.30 -9.81
C ILE A 89 28.42 1.50 -10.25
N ARG A 90 29.19 2.33 -9.52
CA ARG A 90 30.61 2.57 -9.83
C ARG A 90 31.43 1.29 -9.75
N HIS A 91 31.17 0.46 -8.74
CA HIS A 91 31.82 -0.83 -8.61
C HIS A 91 31.51 -1.74 -9.80
N TYR A 92 30.23 -1.83 -10.20
CA TYR A 92 29.81 -2.64 -11.34
C TYR A 92 30.51 -2.23 -12.64
N VAL A 93 30.49 -0.93 -12.96
CA VAL A 93 31.13 -0.37 -14.16
C VAL A 93 32.65 -0.56 -14.13
N LYS A 94 33.29 -0.44 -12.96
CA LYS A 94 34.73 -0.64 -12.82
C LYS A 94 35.14 -2.10 -13.07
N VAL A 95 34.33 -3.06 -12.64
CA VAL A 95 34.61 -4.49 -12.81
C VAL A 95 34.25 -4.98 -14.22
N ASN A 96 33.30 -4.31 -14.90
CA ASN A 96 32.83 -4.67 -16.22
C ASN A 96 32.95 -3.47 -17.20
N PRO A 97 34.18 -3.07 -17.57
CA PRO A 97 34.40 -1.88 -18.40
C PRO A 97 33.83 -2.02 -19.82
N ASP A 98 33.67 -3.24 -20.33
CA ASP A 98 33.14 -3.54 -21.67
C ASP A 98 31.64 -3.88 -21.66
N ALA A 99 30.95 -3.68 -20.52
CA ALA A 99 29.52 -3.94 -20.38
C ALA A 99 28.69 -3.11 -21.38
N ASN A 100 28.02 -3.77 -22.31
CA ASN A 100 27.26 -3.11 -23.38
C ASN A 100 26.09 -3.96 -23.93
N ASN A 101 25.62 -4.93 -23.14
CA ASN A 101 24.55 -5.85 -23.54
C ASN A 101 23.36 -5.77 -22.58
N GLU A 102 22.24 -6.34 -23.01
CA GLU A 102 20.97 -6.37 -22.27
C GLU A 102 21.10 -6.96 -20.85
N LYS A 103 22.01 -7.93 -20.65
CA LYS A 103 22.22 -8.54 -19.34
C LYS A 103 22.84 -7.54 -18.35
N ASP A 104 23.72 -6.67 -18.82
CA ASP A 104 24.32 -5.61 -18.01
C ASP A 104 23.28 -4.53 -17.66
N ASP A 105 22.42 -4.17 -18.61
CA ASP A 105 21.31 -3.23 -18.38
C ASP A 105 20.35 -3.75 -17.30
N ILE A 106 19.99 -5.04 -17.36
CA ILE A 106 19.17 -5.71 -16.35
C ILE A 106 19.87 -5.68 -14.98
N GLN A 107 21.18 -5.90 -14.94
CA GLN A 107 21.95 -5.91 -13.70
C GLN A 107 22.00 -4.53 -13.03
N LEU A 108 22.19 -3.47 -13.82
CA LEU A 108 22.12 -2.08 -13.34
C LEU A 108 20.72 -1.73 -12.84
N CYS A 109 19.68 -2.10 -13.58
CA CYS A 109 18.29 -1.94 -13.14
C CYS A 109 18.04 -2.63 -11.79
N ASN A 110 18.55 -3.85 -11.59
CA ASN A 110 18.40 -4.58 -10.33
C ASN A 110 19.11 -3.89 -9.16
N ILE A 111 20.29 -3.31 -9.36
CA ILE A 111 21.00 -2.52 -8.33
C ILE A 111 20.13 -1.32 -7.91
N ILE A 112 19.53 -0.65 -8.88
CA ILE A 112 18.68 0.52 -8.67
C ILE A 112 17.37 0.16 -7.96
N ILE A 113 16.70 -0.91 -8.39
CA ILE A 113 15.40 -1.35 -7.86
C ILE A 113 15.53 -1.96 -6.46
N LYS A 114 16.69 -2.54 -6.11
CA LYS A 114 16.91 -3.23 -4.83
C LYS A 114 16.55 -2.40 -3.60
N ASP A 115 16.78 -1.09 -3.66
CA ASP A 115 16.51 -0.18 -2.55
C ASP A 115 15.13 0.52 -2.68
N MET A 116 14.32 0.18 -3.69
CA MET A 116 12.94 0.65 -3.84
C MET A 116 11.96 -0.18 -3.01
N VAL A 117 10.89 0.45 -2.55
CA VAL A 117 9.79 -0.19 -1.84
C VAL A 117 8.62 -0.35 -2.79
N LYS A 118 8.13 -1.58 -2.92
CA LYS A 118 6.88 -1.86 -3.60
C LYS A 118 5.71 -1.30 -2.79
N ILE A 119 4.89 -0.47 -3.43
CA ILE A 119 3.67 0.07 -2.85
C ILE A 119 2.49 -0.40 -3.68
N ASP A 120 1.59 -1.11 -3.02
CA ASP A 120 0.31 -1.56 -3.56
C ASP A 120 -0.84 -0.75 -2.93
N ALA A 121 -2.08 -1.07 -3.29
CA ALA A 121 -3.26 -0.42 -2.72
C ALA A 121 -3.38 -0.60 -1.20
N TYR A 122 -2.98 -1.77 -0.67
CA TYR A 122 -3.00 -2.01 0.77
C TYR A 122 -1.93 -1.17 1.48
N GLU A 123 -0.73 -1.04 0.93
CA GLU A 123 0.31 -0.18 1.47
C GLU A 123 -0.10 1.30 1.46
N GLN A 124 -0.76 1.78 0.39
CA GLN A 124 -1.36 3.13 0.38
C GLN A 124 -2.36 3.34 1.52
N ILE A 125 -3.18 2.34 1.82
CA ILE A 125 -4.13 2.35 2.95
C ILE A 125 -3.38 2.32 4.28
N ARG A 126 -2.42 1.40 4.44
CA ARG A 126 -1.64 1.18 5.67
C ARG A 126 -0.87 2.44 6.07
N MET A 127 -0.25 3.13 5.10
CA MET A 127 0.45 4.39 5.32
C MET A 127 -0.48 5.52 5.79
N ASN A 128 -1.76 5.47 5.43
CA ASN A 128 -2.76 6.51 5.74
C ASN A 128 -3.84 6.02 6.71
N ILE A 129 -3.61 4.90 7.42
CA ILE A 129 -4.66 4.20 8.15
C ILE A 129 -5.29 5.06 9.25
N ASP A 130 -4.51 5.93 9.90
CA ASP A 130 -5.02 6.83 10.94
C ASP A 130 -6.07 7.82 10.41
N VAL A 131 -5.81 8.40 9.22
CA VAL A 131 -6.74 9.32 8.56
C VAL A 131 -8.03 8.58 8.18
N ILE A 132 -7.90 7.37 7.64
CA ILE A 132 -9.04 6.53 7.26
C ILE A 132 -9.85 6.17 8.50
N VAL A 133 -9.19 5.77 9.59
CA VAL A 133 -9.83 5.43 10.86
C VAL A 133 -10.54 6.64 11.45
N ASP A 134 -9.98 7.84 11.38
CA ASP A 134 -10.64 9.07 11.84
C ASP A 134 -11.95 9.32 11.09
N ILE A 135 -11.91 9.20 9.76
CA ILE A 135 -13.09 9.34 8.91
C ILE A 135 -14.17 8.32 9.31
N LEU A 136 -13.78 7.05 9.47
CA LEU A 136 -14.72 5.97 9.79
C LEU A 136 -15.20 6.03 11.24
N TYR A 137 -14.38 6.48 12.17
CA TYR A 137 -14.74 6.62 13.59
C TYR A 137 -15.86 7.65 13.75
N GLU A 138 -15.72 8.80 13.08
CA GLU A 138 -16.77 9.83 13.01
C GLU A 138 -18.08 9.27 12.42
N GLU A 139 -17.98 8.42 11.40
CA GLU A 139 -19.15 7.86 10.71
C GLU A 139 -19.83 6.71 11.44
N PHE A 140 -19.09 5.92 12.22
CA PHE A 140 -19.56 4.65 12.76
C PHE A 140 -19.81 4.67 14.27
N LEU A 141 -18.99 5.40 15.03
CA LEU A 141 -18.94 5.27 16.50
C LEU A 141 -19.30 6.55 17.25
N THR A 142 -19.32 7.71 16.60
CA THR A 142 -19.72 8.99 17.22
C THR A 142 -21.08 9.51 16.73
N LYS A 143 -21.89 8.64 16.12
CA LYS A 143 -23.26 8.98 15.72
C LYS A 143 -24.25 8.83 16.86
#